data_AF-A0A8H4AR45-F1
#
_entry.id   AF-A0A8H4AR45-F1
#
_cell.length_a   1.000
_cell.length_b   1.000
_cell.length_c   1.000
_cell.angle_alpha   90.00
_cell.angle_beta   90.00
_cell.angle_gamma   90.00
#
_symmetry.space_group_name_H-M   'P 1'
#
loop_
_entity.id
_entity.type
_entity.pdbx_description
1 polymer ?
#
loop_
_entity_poly.entity_id
_entity_poly.type
_entity_poly.pdbx_seq_one_letter_code
_entity_poly.pdbx_strand_id
1 'polypeptide(L)'
;MSEMSTGKSPEIQPIFASSTPNCYIQLAKKCMHEKSSERPNAEEVYKIFQEWKEILNKEEKELEDKKLEIKLEFLLADKINSASTLQENISSTHLQQQNSYENEVNLIW
;
A
#
# COMPACT_ATOMS: atom_id res chain seq x y z
N MET A 1 42.20 5.17 19.43
CA MET A 1 40.86 5.79 19.27
C MET A 1 40.72 6.13 17.81
N SER A 2 40.26 5.18 17.01
CA SER A 2 40.09 5.33 15.57
C SER A 2 38.64 5.68 15.25
N GLU A 3 38.52 6.80 14.55
CA GLU A 3 37.40 7.35 13.78
C GLU A 3 36.15 6.46 13.67
N MET A 4 35.07 6.90 14.31
CA MET A 4 33.72 6.43 13.99
C MET A 4 33.32 7.05 12.66
N SER A 5 33.29 6.23 11.60
CA SER A 5 32.72 6.61 10.31
C SER A 5 31.26 7.05 10.52
N THR A 6 31.01 8.36 10.47
CA THR A 6 29.65 8.89 10.30
C THR A 6 29.26 8.72 8.84
N GLY A 7 29.17 7.47 8.39
CA GLY A 7 28.53 7.12 7.14
C GLY A 7 27.04 7.40 7.28
N LYS A 8 26.63 8.64 6.99
CA LYS A 8 25.21 8.97 6.85
C LYS A 8 24.70 8.26 5.60
N SER A 9 24.17 7.05 5.81
CA SER A 9 23.44 6.32 4.77
C SER A 9 22.35 7.24 4.23
N PRO A 10 22.13 7.33 2.90
CA PRO A 10 21.08 8.17 2.36
C PRO A 10 19.75 7.80 3.01
N GLU A 11 19.00 8.81 3.43
CA GLU A 11 17.73 8.67 4.11
C GLU A 11 16.70 8.15 3.09
N ILE A 12 16.56 6.82 2.98
CA ILE A 12 15.59 6.18 2.10
C ILE A 12 14.23 6.22 2.80
N GLN A 13 13.44 7.24 2.48
CA GLN A 13 12.03 7.25 2.86
C GLN A 13 11.24 6.35 1.90
N PRO A 14 10.25 5.59 2.40
CA PRO A 14 9.38 4.79 1.56
C PRO A 14 8.59 5.71 0.60
N ILE A 15 8.57 5.33 -0.68
CA ILE A 15 7.69 5.95 -1.68
C ILE A 15 6.33 5.24 -1.59
N PHE A 16 5.27 6.02 -1.45
CA PHE A 16 3.90 5.50 -1.35
C PHE A 16 3.13 5.80 -2.64
N ALA A 17 2.26 4.87 -3.05
CA ALA A 17 1.30 5.13 -4.11
C ALA A 17 0.30 6.20 -3.65
N SER A 18 -0.25 6.97 -4.59
CA SER A 18 -1.26 8.01 -4.29
C SER A 18 -2.54 7.44 -3.64
N SER A 19 -2.82 6.16 -3.85
CA SER A 19 -3.94 5.43 -3.23
C SER A 19 -3.62 4.90 -1.83
N THR A 20 -2.40 5.06 -1.32
CA THR A 20 -2.04 4.52 0.00
C THR A 20 -2.78 5.29 1.11
N PRO A 21 -3.49 4.61 2.03
CA PRO A 21 -4.14 5.26 3.17
C PRO A 21 -3.15 6.12 3.97
N ASN A 22 -3.54 7.34 4.31
CA ASN A 22 -2.69 8.29 5.01
C ASN A 22 -2.36 7.80 6.44
N CYS A 23 -3.32 7.13 7.09
CA CYS A 23 -3.08 6.47 8.38
C CYS A 23 -1.93 5.43 8.30
N TYR A 24 -1.84 4.69 7.19
CA TYR A 24 -0.76 3.74 6.94
C TYR A 24 0.57 4.43 6.68
N ILE A 25 0.58 5.51 5.89
CA ILE A 25 1.78 6.33 5.63
C ILE A 25 2.36 6.86 6.95
N GLN A 26 1.51 7.38 7.83
CA GLN A 26 1.93 7.90 9.13
C GLN A 26 2.56 6.80 10.01
N LEU A 27 1.93 5.62 10.07
CA LEU A 27 2.49 4.47 10.79
C LEU A 27 3.84 4.05 10.22
N ALA A 28 3.95 3.90 8.90
CA ALA A 28 5.17 3.49 8.23
C ALA A 28 6.32 4.49 8.48
N LYS A 29 6.05 5.80 8.42
CA LYS A 29 7.02 6.84 8.78
C LYS A 29 7.48 6.73 10.23
N LYS A 30 6.56 6.46 11.17
CA LYS A 30 6.89 6.26 12.59
C LYS A 30 7.77 5.00 12.79
N CYS A 31 7.46 3.91 12.11
CA CYS A 31 8.26 2.68 12.13
C CYS A 31 9.68 2.87 11.58
N MET A 32 9.84 3.76 10.59
CA MET A 32 11.12 4.05 9.94
C MET A 32 11.85 5.27 10.53
N HIS A 33 11.46 5.72 11.72
CA HIS A 33 12.07 6.89 12.35
C HIS A 33 13.59 6.69 12.58
N GLU A 34 14.40 7.71 12.33
CA GLU A 34 15.87 7.64 12.45
C GLU A 34 16.29 7.16 13.83
N LYS A 35 15.75 7.80 14.88
CA LYS A 35 15.97 7.41 16.27
C LYS A 35 15.17 6.17 16.63
N SER A 36 15.86 5.14 17.10
CA SER A 36 15.24 3.87 17.54
C SER A 36 14.23 4.04 18.67
N SER A 37 14.45 4.98 19.58
CA SER A 37 13.55 5.27 20.72
C SER A 37 12.21 5.90 20.31
N GLU A 38 12.11 6.44 19.09
CA GLU A 38 10.88 7.04 18.56
C GLU A 38 10.08 6.04 17.68
N ARG A 39 10.68 4.89 17.36
CA ARG A 39 9.99 3.80 16.66
C ARG A 39 9.01 3.12 17.62
N PRO A 40 7.81 2.77 17.16
CA PRO A 40 6.91 1.96 17.96
C PRO A 40 7.50 0.56 18.14
N ASN A 41 7.26 -0.04 19.30
CA ASN A 41 7.55 -1.46 19.50
C ASN A 41 6.49 -2.34 18.81
N ALA A 42 6.75 -3.63 18.73
CA ALA A 42 5.87 -4.58 18.04
C ALA A 42 4.45 -4.64 18.64
N GLU A 43 4.31 -4.47 19.96
CA GLU A 43 3.01 -4.47 20.65
C GLU A 43 2.18 -3.23 20.28
N GLU A 44 2.81 -2.06 20.19
CA GLU A 44 2.14 -0.83 19.76
C GLU A 44 1.66 -0.93 18.32
N VAL A 45 2.49 -1.45 17.41
CA VAL A 45 2.11 -1.70 16.01
C VAL A 45 0.96 -2.71 15.94
N TYR A 46 1.02 -3.79 16.72
CA TYR A 46 -0.05 -4.78 16.80
C TYR A 46 -1.38 -4.16 17.24
N LYS A 47 -1.38 -3.30 18.26
CA LYS A 47 -2.59 -2.62 18.75
C LYS A 47 -3.22 -1.73 17.68
N ILE A 48 -2.40 -1.01 16.92
CA ILE A 48 -2.89 -0.17 15.80
C ILE A 48 -3.58 -1.04 14.74
N PHE A 49 -2.98 -2.16 14.36
CA PHE A 49 -3.60 -3.06 13.39
C PHE A 49 -4.86 -3.74 13.92
N GLN A 50 -4.94 -4.08 15.21
CA GLN A 50 -6.17 -4.58 15.82
C GLN A 50 -7.27 -3.52 15.77
N GLU A 51 -6.95 -2.27 16.11
CA GLU A 51 -7.92 -1.17 16.02
C GLU A 51 -8.43 -0.98 14.59
N TRP A 52 -7.54 -0.95 13.59
CA TRP A 52 -7.97 -0.85 12.19
C TRP A 52 -8.84 -2.03 11.76
N LYS A 53 -8.50 -3.25 12.17
CA LYS A 53 -9.33 -4.43 11.92
C LYS A 53 -10.72 -4.28 12.53
N GLU A 54 -10.83 -3.80 13.76
CA GLU A 54 -12.12 -3.54 14.40
C GLU A 54 -12.91 -2.46 13.67
N ILE A 55 -12.27 -1.37 13.26
CA ILE A 55 -12.87 -0.29 12.48
C ILE A 55 -13.45 -0.81 11.17
N LEU A 56 -12.66 -1.59 10.42
CA LEU A 56 -13.08 -2.13 9.12
C LEU A 56 -14.30 -3.06 9.24
N ASN A 57 -14.43 -3.78 10.36
CA ASN A 57 -15.53 -4.72 10.62
C ASN A 57 -16.82 -4.06 11.14
N LYS A 58 -16.80 -2.78 11.57
CA LYS A 58 -17.98 -2.08 12.08
C LYS A 58 -18.79 -1.41 10.98
N GLU A 59 -20.09 -1.22 11.21
CA GLU A 59 -20.92 -0.41 10.31
C GLU A 59 -20.54 1.08 10.40
N GLU A 60 -20.65 1.83 9.30
CA GLU A 60 -20.25 3.24 9.24
C GLU A 60 -20.96 4.11 10.29
N LYS A 61 -22.24 3.83 10.54
CA LYS A 61 -23.08 4.50 11.55
C LYS A 61 -22.62 4.27 13.00
N GLU A 62 -21.76 3.28 13.24
CA GLU A 62 -21.24 2.92 14.57
C GLU A 62 -19.85 3.54 14.83
N LEU A 63 -19.32 4.28 13.86
CA LEU A 63 -18.00 4.89 13.93
C LEU A 63 -18.10 6.39 14.18
N GLU A 64 -17.21 6.88 15.04
CA GLU A 64 -16.92 8.30 15.16
C GLU A 64 -16.17 8.79 13.90
N ASP A 65 -16.28 10.08 13.58
CA ASP A 65 -15.76 10.69 12.35
C ASP A 65 -14.33 10.27 11.98
N LYS A 66 -13.40 10.27 12.95
CA LYS A 66 -11.99 9.89 12.72
C LYS A 66 -11.83 8.43 12.32
N LYS A 67 -12.62 7.53 12.90
CA LYS A 67 -12.57 6.10 12.59
C LYS A 67 -13.25 5.82 11.26
N LEU A 68 -14.32 6.57 10.96
CA LEU A 68 -14.96 6.54 9.66
C LEU A 68 -13.99 6.99 8.55
N GLU A 69 -13.23 8.07 8.77
CA GLU A 69 -12.19 8.52 7.83
C GLU A 69 -11.16 7.42 7.53
N ILE A 70 -10.62 6.77 8.57
CA ILE A 70 -9.70 5.63 8.40
C ILE A 70 -10.33 4.52 7.56
N LYS A 71 -11.58 4.13 7.88
CA LYS A 71 -12.31 3.10 7.12
C LYS A 71 -12.45 3.48 5.65
N LEU A 72 -12.84 4.72 5.37
CA LEU A 72 -13.03 5.21 4.00
C LEU A 72 -11.71 5.26 3.22
N GLU A 73 -10.59 5.64 3.84
CA GLU A 73 -9.27 5.61 3.19
C GLU A 73 -8.91 4.18 2.71
N PHE A 74 -9.11 3.18 3.56
CA PHE A 74 -8.86 1.78 3.19
C PHE A 74 -9.80 1.29 2.08
N LEU A 75 -11.10 1.57 2.17
CA LEU A 75 -12.06 1.17 1.15
C LEU A 75 -11.77 1.82 -0.22
N LEU A 76 -11.35 3.09 -0.23
CA LEU A 76 -10.94 3.77 -1.45
C LEU A 76 -9.67 3.15 -2.04
N ALA A 77 -8.68 2.83 -1.20
CA ALA A 77 -7.46 2.16 -1.63
C ALA A 77 -7.76 0.79 -2.25
N ASP A 78 -8.59 -0.03 -1.60
CA ASP A 78 -9.01 -1.34 -2.08
C ASP A 78 -9.77 -1.24 -3.41
N LYS A 79 -10.65 -0.25 -3.54
CA LYS A 79 -11.39 0.00 -4.78
C LYS A 79 -10.44 0.36 -5.93
N ILE A 80 -9.47 1.24 -5.70
CA ILE A 80 -8.48 1.62 -6.73
C ILE A 80 -7.65 0.40 -7.13
N ASN A 81 -7.13 -0.34 -6.14
CA ASN A 81 -6.30 -1.52 -6.39
C ASN A 81 -7.07 -2.58 -7.18
N SER A 82 -8.34 -2.84 -6.82
CA SER A 82 -9.20 -3.78 -7.56
C SER A 82 -9.48 -3.32 -9.01
N ALA A 83 -9.67 -2.01 -9.24
CA ALA A 83 -9.88 -1.46 -10.57
C ALA A 83 -8.60 -1.52 -11.43
N SER A 84 -7.43 -1.24 -10.85
CA SER A 84 -6.14 -1.36 -11.53
C SER A 84 -5.86 -2.81 -11.96
N THR A 85 -6.15 -3.80 -11.10
CA THR A 85 -6.03 -5.22 -11.45
C THR A 85 -6.93 -5.59 -12.63
N LEU A 86 -8.15 -5.05 -12.72
CA LEU A 86 -9.03 -5.28 -13.87
C LEU A 86 -8.44 -4.71 -15.16
N GLN A 87 -7.87 -3.51 -15.12
CA GLN A 87 -7.27 -2.89 -16.30
C GLN A 87 -6.01 -3.63 -16.79
N GLU A 88 -5.17 -4.10 -15.87
CA GLU A 88 -4.00 -4.93 -16.21
C GLU A 88 -4.40 -6.27 -16.82
N ASN A 89 -5.46 -6.89 -16.30
CA ASN A 89 -6.01 -8.12 -16.86
C ASN A 89 -6.57 -7.89 -18.26
N ILE A 90 -7.37 -6.84 -18.47
CA ILE A 90 -7.91 -6.49 -19.80
C ILE A 90 -6.77 -6.24 -20.80
N SER A 91 -5.77 -5.45 -20.41
CA SER A 91 -4.62 -5.14 -21.26
C SER A 91 -3.83 -6.41 -21.62
N SER A 92 -3.63 -7.30 -20.65
CA SER A 92 -2.95 -8.59 -20.86
C SER A 92 -3.75 -9.51 -21.79
N THR A 93 -5.07 -9.59 -21.63
CA THR A 93 -5.93 -10.40 -22.51
C THR A 93 -5.95 -9.86 -23.95
N HIS A 94 -5.94 -8.53 -24.13
CA HIS A 94 -5.90 -7.92 -25.45
C HIS A 94 -4.58 -8.20 -26.18
N LEU A 95 -3.45 -8.12 -25.47
CA LEU A 95 -2.13 -8.48 -26.02
C LEU A 95 -2.04 -9.97 -26.40
N GLN A 96 -2.59 -10.86 -25.58
CA GLN A 96 -2.63 -12.30 -25.89
C GLN A 96 -3.47 -12.59 -27.14
N GLN A 97 -4.63 -11.94 -27.27
CA GLN A 97 -5.48 -12.05 -28.44
C GLN A 97 -4.74 -11.54 -29.68
N GLN A 98 -4.11 -10.37 -29.60
CA GLN A 98 -3.37 -9.78 -30.72
C GLN A 98 -2.20 -10.66 -31.19
N ASN A 99 -1.43 -11.21 -30.24
CA ASN A 99 -0.39 -12.19 -30.56
C ASN A 99 -0.95 -13.49 -31.16
N SER A 100 -2.13 -13.95 -30.71
CA SER A 100 -2.82 -15.11 -31.29
C SER A 100 -3.22 -14.85 -32.75
N TYR A 101 -3.79 -13.67 -33.04
CA TYR A 101 -4.16 -13.28 -34.40
C TYR A 101 -2.93 -13.13 -35.30
N GLU A 102 -1.85 -12.52 -34.83
CA GLU A 102 -0.61 -12.41 -35.59
C GLU A 102 0.00 -13.78 -35.91
N ASN A 103 -0.05 -14.73 -34.95
CA ASN A 103 0.40 -16.10 -35.18
C ASN A 103 -0.47 -16.86 -36.18
N GLU A 104 -1.81 -16.67 -36.16
CA GLU A 104 -2.71 -17.28 -37.15
C GLU A 104 -2.50 -16.71 -38.55
N VAL A 105 -2.33 -15.40 -38.69
CA VAL A 105 -2.11 -14.74 -39.99
C VAL A 105 -0.79 -15.17 -40.63
N ASN A 106 0.24 -15.41 -39.82
CA ASN A 106 1.55 -15.91 -40.27
C ASN A 106 1.56 -17.40 -40.68
N LEU A 107 0.48 -18.15 -40.43
CA LEU A 107 0.34 -19.56 -40.86
C LEU A 107 -0.40 -19.71 -42.20
N ILE A 108 -0.93 -18.62 -42.77
CA ILE A 108 -1.77 -18.62 -43.97
C ILE A 108 -0.99 -18.17 -45.23
N TRP A 109 0.29 -17.84 -45.10
CA TRP A 109 1.26 -17.66 -46.20
C TRP A 109 2.49 -18.54 -45.98
#